data_AF-A0A2E0V8E7-F1
#
_entry.id   AF-A0A2E0V8E7-F1
#
_cell.length_a   1.000
_cell.length_b   1.000
_cell.length_c   1.000
_cell.angle_alpha   90.00
_cell.angle_beta   90.00
_cell.angle_gamma   90.00
#
_symmetry.space_group_name_H-M   'P 1'
#
loop_
_entity.id
_entity.type
_entity.pdbx_description
1 polymer ?
#
loop_
_entity_poly.entity_id
_entity_poly.type
_entity_poly.pdbx_seq_one_letter_code
_entity_poly.pdbx_strand_id
1 'polypeptide(L)'
;MSSPATLPAGEHNRLPRLWILLLCPLLLIGCTPKTLPGNATLTFNRDLSPFMATYCIECHGQEAQEAGLDLRSVDLILKGGESGPALVPGQPDQSLLLSMVLDRHMPPDGEMPNTREIDLLTRWILQGAN
;
A
#
# COMPACT_ATOMS: atom_id res chain seq x y z
N MET A 1 23.26 45.77 51.76
CA MET A 1 24.63 45.36 51.35
C MET A 1 24.48 44.11 50.51
N SER A 2 25.10 44.11 49.33
CA SER A 2 25.32 42.97 48.42
C SER A 2 24.14 42.51 47.56
N SER A 3 24.05 43.19 46.41
CA SER A 3 23.76 42.79 45.02
C SER A 3 23.09 41.46 44.62
N PRO A 4 22.34 41.48 43.48
CA PRO A 4 21.69 40.33 42.86
C PRO A 4 22.65 39.54 41.95
N ALA A 5 22.37 38.24 41.76
CA ALA A 5 23.05 37.41 40.76
C ALA A 5 22.09 37.07 39.61
N THR A 6 22.29 37.79 38.51
CA THR A 6 21.74 37.54 37.17
C THR A 6 22.35 36.26 36.59
N LEU A 7 21.53 35.34 36.08
CA LEU A 7 21.99 34.22 35.25
C LEU A 7 22.24 34.74 33.81
N PRO A 8 23.41 34.46 33.20
CA PRO A 8 23.64 34.79 31.81
C PRO A 8 22.94 33.80 30.87
N ALA A 9 22.34 34.36 29.82
CA ALA A 9 22.03 33.66 28.58
C ALA A 9 23.32 33.42 27.78
N GLY A 10 23.45 32.23 27.22
CA GLY A 10 24.47 31.89 26.22
C GLY A 10 24.37 30.40 25.89
N GLU A 11 24.53 29.93 24.67
CA GLU A 11 24.68 30.55 23.38
C GLU A 11 24.63 29.37 22.40
N HIS A 12 23.89 29.54 21.32
CA HIS A 12 23.74 28.53 20.28
C HIS A 12 25.10 28.33 19.59
N ASN A 13 25.79 27.24 19.92
CA ASN A 13 27.04 26.87 19.25
C ASN A 13 26.76 26.44 17.81
N ARG A 14 26.94 27.40 16.89
CA ARG A 14 26.94 27.21 15.44
C ARG A 14 28.26 26.59 15.03
N LEU A 15 28.28 25.27 14.83
CA LEU A 15 29.45 24.63 14.23
C LEU A 15 29.61 25.06 12.76
N PRO A 16 30.83 25.42 12.34
CA PRO A 16 31.10 25.98 11.03
C PRO A 16 31.00 24.92 9.93
N ARG A 17 30.26 25.29 8.90
CA ARG A 17 30.23 24.64 7.59
C ARG A 17 31.62 24.77 6.95
N LEU A 18 32.37 23.67 6.84
CA LEU A 18 33.18 23.31 5.66
C LEU A 18 34.04 22.07 5.97
N TRP A 19 34.21 21.24 4.93
CA TRP A 19 35.09 20.06 4.81
C TRP A 19 34.49 18.70 5.11
N ILE A 20 33.87 18.09 4.10
CA ILE A 20 34.46 16.90 3.43
C ILE A 20 33.68 16.68 2.12
N LEU A 21 34.33 17.09 1.03
CA LEU A 21 34.13 16.50 -0.30
C LEU A 21 34.74 15.10 -0.23
N LEU A 22 33.91 14.06 -0.17
CA LEU A 22 34.31 12.71 -0.54
C LEU A 22 33.27 12.16 -1.53
N LEU A 23 33.76 11.94 -2.74
CA LEU A 23 33.10 11.31 -3.87
C LEU A 23 32.28 10.08 -3.45
N CYS A 24 30.97 10.15 -3.59
CA CYS A 24 30.15 8.96 -3.79
C CYS A 24 29.71 8.98 -5.26
N PRO A 25 30.50 8.44 -6.21
CA PRO A 25 30.03 8.32 -7.56
C PRO A 25 28.92 7.26 -7.54
N LEU A 26 27.80 7.59 -8.17
CA LEU A 26 26.98 6.61 -8.87
C LEU A 26 26.34 5.52 -7.98
N LEU A 27 25.25 5.88 -7.30
CA LEU A 27 24.17 4.91 -7.10
C LEU A 27 22.81 5.54 -7.40
N LEU A 28 22.71 6.19 -8.57
CA LEU A 28 21.43 6.33 -9.27
C LEU A 28 21.06 4.96 -9.87
N ILE A 29 20.92 3.94 -9.03
CA ILE A 29 20.19 2.74 -9.46
C ILE A 29 18.74 3.20 -9.53
N GLY A 30 18.33 3.59 -10.74
CA GLY A 30 16.95 3.92 -11.01
C GLY A 30 16.08 2.72 -10.66
N CYS A 31 15.14 2.91 -9.74
CA CYS A 31 13.97 2.05 -9.63
C CYS A 31 13.19 2.21 -10.94
N THR A 32 13.55 1.43 -11.96
CA THR A 32 12.74 1.35 -13.17
C THR A 32 11.44 0.64 -12.80
N PRO A 33 10.27 1.22 -13.10
CA PRO A 33 9.01 0.52 -12.88
C PRO A 33 9.06 -0.79 -13.69
N LYS A 34 8.97 -1.92 -13.01
CA LYS A 34 8.96 -3.24 -13.63
C LYS A 34 7.61 -3.43 -14.31
N THR A 35 7.50 -3.01 -15.57
CA THR A 35 6.36 -3.36 -16.40
C THR A 35 6.35 -4.87 -16.61
N LEU A 36 5.36 -5.55 -16.03
CA LEU A 36 5.18 -6.98 -16.25
C LEU A 36 4.62 -7.20 -17.68
N PRO A 37 5.13 -8.20 -18.42
CA PRO A 37 4.51 -8.58 -19.68
C PRO A 37 3.06 -9.02 -19.45
N GLY A 38 2.18 -8.76 -20.42
CA GLY A 38 0.72 -8.95 -20.26
C GLY A 38 0.28 -10.39 -19.91
N ASN A 39 1.14 -11.37 -20.14
CA ASN A 39 0.93 -12.79 -19.83
C ASN A 39 1.69 -13.28 -18.58
N ALA A 40 2.28 -12.38 -17.79
CA ALA A 40 2.97 -12.78 -16.57
C ALA A 40 1.99 -13.41 -15.57
N THR A 41 2.42 -14.51 -14.95
CA THR A 41 1.72 -15.10 -13.80
C THR A 41 1.81 -14.14 -12.62
N LEU A 42 0.66 -13.67 -12.15
CA LEU A 42 0.51 -12.80 -10.99
C LEU A 42 0.42 -13.64 -9.72
N THR A 43 0.99 -13.14 -8.63
CA THR A 43 0.82 -13.75 -7.30
C THR A 43 0.36 -12.72 -6.29
N PHE A 44 -0.38 -13.18 -5.29
CA PHE A 44 -0.88 -12.30 -4.24
C PHE A 44 0.25 -11.53 -3.56
N ASN A 45 1.24 -12.22 -3.02
CA ASN A 45 2.30 -11.60 -2.23
C ASN A 45 3.14 -10.58 -3.01
N ARG A 46 3.39 -10.81 -4.30
CA ARG A 46 4.26 -9.93 -5.10
C ARG A 46 3.47 -8.77 -5.70
N ASP A 47 2.32 -9.06 -6.27
CA ASP A 47 1.64 -8.12 -7.17
C ASP A 47 0.40 -7.50 -6.51
N LEU A 48 -0.35 -8.25 -5.69
CA LEU A 48 -1.65 -7.78 -5.16
C LEU A 48 -1.59 -7.36 -3.70
N SER A 49 -0.63 -7.83 -2.90
CA SER A 49 -0.44 -7.36 -1.54
C SER A 49 -0.26 -5.83 -1.47
N PRO A 50 0.50 -5.19 -2.38
CA PRO A 50 0.56 -3.72 -2.43
C PRO A 50 -0.78 -3.08 -2.79
N PHE A 51 -1.56 -3.68 -3.69
CA PHE A 51 -2.91 -3.20 -4.03
C PHE A 51 -3.82 -3.24 -2.80
N MET A 52 -3.86 -4.37 -2.08
CA MET A 52 -4.69 -4.51 -0.87
C MET A 52 -4.23 -3.55 0.23
N ALA A 53 -2.92 -3.36 0.39
CA ALA A 53 -2.36 -2.43 1.38
C ALA A 53 -2.77 -0.98 1.10
N THR A 54 -2.80 -0.57 -0.17
CA THR A 54 -3.15 0.79 -0.55
C THR A 54 -4.65 1.07 -0.45
N TYR A 55 -5.50 0.12 -0.84
CA TYR A 55 -6.94 0.41 -1.06
C TYR A 55 -7.89 -0.31 -0.09
N CYS A 56 -7.44 -1.30 0.67
CA CYS A 56 -8.35 -2.24 1.33
C CYS A 56 -8.06 -2.48 2.81
N ILE A 57 -6.79 -2.62 3.19
CA ILE A 57 -6.39 -3.14 4.51
C ILE A 57 -6.72 -2.17 5.66
N GLU A 58 -6.89 -0.88 5.40
CA GLU A 58 -7.27 0.10 6.43
C GLU A 58 -8.61 -0.26 7.10
N CYS A 59 -9.62 -0.66 6.31
CA CYS A 59 -10.95 -1.04 6.79
C CYS A 59 -11.18 -2.57 6.83
N HIS A 60 -10.45 -3.34 6.04
CA HIS A 60 -10.61 -4.80 5.87
C HIS A 60 -9.29 -5.53 6.10
N GLY A 61 -8.67 -5.31 7.26
CA GLY A 61 -7.38 -5.84 7.67
C GLY A 61 -7.32 -6.26 9.13
N GLN A 62 -6.18 -6.06 9.79
CA GLN A 62 -6.00 -6.47 11.18
C GLN A 62 -6.68 -5.52 12.17
N GLU A 63 -6.55 -4.23 11.90
CA GLU A 63 -6.97 -3.16 12.81
C GLU A 63 -8.49 -2.93 12.74
N ALA A 64 -9.08 -3.14 11.57
CA ALA A 64 -10.51 -3.11 11.33
C ALA A 64 -10.91 -4.23 10.37
N GLN A 65 -12.06 -4.84 10.61
CA GLN A 65 -12.64 -5.89 9.77
C GLN A 65 -14.10 -5.54 9.48
N GLU A 66 -14.31 -4.45 8.73
CA GLU A 66 -15.65 -4.05 8.31
C GLU A 66 -16.33 -5.19 7.54
N ALA A 67 -17.62 -5.40 7.81
CA ALA A 67 -18.40 -6.55 7.33
C ALA A 67 -17.74 -7.92 7.63
N GLY A 68 -16.92 -8.02 8.67
CA GLY A 68 -16.20 -9.24 9.05
C GLY A 68 -15.16 -9.70 8.02
N LEU A 69 -14.72 -8.81 7.12
CA LEU A 69 -13.86 -9.13 5.99
C LEU A 69 -12.38 -8.83 6.29
N ASP A 70 -11.49 -9.73 5.87
CA ASP A 70 -10.04 -9.56 5.96
C ASP A 70 -9.38 -9.87 4.61
N LEU A 71 -8.70 -8.89 4.03
CA LEU A 71 -8.13 -8.95 2.68
C LEU A 71 -6.60 -9.12 2.68
N ARG A 72 -6.00 -9.52 3.82
CA ARG A 72 -4.53 -9.63 3.96
C ARG A 72 -3.93 -10.90 3.36
N SER A 73 -4.72 -11.91 3.04
CA SER A 73 -4.25 -13.12 2.35
C SER A 73 -5.35 -13.75 1.50
N VAL A 74 -4.97 -14.55 0.51
CA VAL A 74 -5.92 -15.28 -0.35
C VAL A 74 -6.88 -16.13 0.46
N ASP A 75 -6.40 -16.89 1.45
CA ASP A 75 -7.24 -17.73 2.30
C ASP A 75 -8.32 -16.92 3.04
N LEU A 76 -7.97 -15.72 3.51
CA LEU A 76 -8.90 -14.84 4.21
C LEU A 76 -9.90 -14.18 3.25
N ILE A 77 -9.44 -13.79 2.05
CA ILE A 77 -10.29 -13.27 0.97
C ILE A 77 -11.35 -14.32 0.57
N LEU A 78 -10.95 -15.58 0.45
CA LEU A 78 -11.83 -16.69 0.09
C LEU A 78 -12.75 -17.11 1.23
N LYS A 79 -12.29 -17.01 2.49
CA LYS A 79 -13.16 -17.15 3.66
C LYS A 79 -14.27 -16.10 3.62
N GLY A 80 -13.94 -14.88 3.21
CA GLY A 80 -14.90 -13.80 3.04
C GLY A 80 -15.40 -13.20 4.35
N GLY A 81 -16.49 -12.42 4.23
CA GLY A 81 -17.15 -11.74 5.35
C GLY A 81 -18.65 -12.05 5.38
N GLU A 82 -19.44 -11.10 5.87
CA GLU A 82 -20.91 -11.22 6.01
C GLU A 82 -21.62 -11.48 4.68
N SER A 83 -21.06 -11.01 3.56
CA SER A 83 -21.58 -11.24 2.20
C SER A 83 -21.04 -12.51 1.53
N GLY A 84 -20.28 -13.34 2.26
CA GLY A 84 -19.59 -14.51 1.71
C GLY A 84 -18.20 -14.17 1.14
N PRO A 85 -17.62 -15.04 0.29
CA PRO A 85 -16.29 -14.86 -0.30
C PRO A 85 -16.17 -13.52 -1.03
N ALA A 86 -15.04 -12.83 -0.85
CA ALA A 86 -14.85 -11.53 -1.49
C ALA A 86 -14.65 -11.65 -3.01
N LEU A 87 -14.14 -12.80 -3.48
CA LEU A 87 -13.96 -13.08 -4.90
C LEU A 87 -14.12 -14.57 -5.19
N VAL A 88 -14.26 -14.87 -6.48
CA VAL A 88 -14.31 -16.24 -6.99
C VAL A 88 -13.13 -16.46 -7.95
N PRO A 89 -12.20 -17.37 -7.62
CA PRO A 89 -11.05 -17.68 -8.48
C PRO A 89 -11.47 -18.01 -9.91
N GLY A 90 -10.82 -17.37 -10.89
CA GLY A 90 -11.09 -17.54 -12.32
C GLY A 90 -12.35 -16.85 -12.82
N GLN A 91 -13.15 -16.21 -11.95
CA GLN A 91 -14.44 -15.63 -12.31
C GLN A 91 -14.53 -14.16 -11.85
N PRO A 92 -13.88 -13.22 -12.56
CA PRO A 92 -13.91 -11.79 -12.24
C PRO A 92 -15.33 -11.24 -12.12
N ASP A 93 -16.22 -11.61 -13.06
CA ASP A 93 -17.61 -11.10 -13.11
C ASP A 93 -18.49 -11.59 -11.94
N GLN A 94 -18.04 -12.62 -11.21
CA GLN A 94 -18.72 -13.13 -10.02
C GLN A 94 -18.03 -12.71 -8.72
N SER A 95 -17.01 -11.85 -8.80
CA SER A 95 -16.20 -11.44 -7.66
C SER A 95 -16.68 -10.11 -7.08
N LEU A 96 -17.25 -10.15 -5.88
CA LEU A 96 -17.82 -8.98 -5.22
C LEU A 96 -16.80 -7.84 -5.03
N LEU A 97 -15.57 -8.17 -4.61
CA LEU A 97 -14.47 -7.23 -4.46
C LEU A 97 -14.24 -6.42 -5.74
N LEU A 98 -14.23 -7.09 -6.90
CA LEU A 98 -14.04 -6.42 -8.18
C LEU A 98 -15.24 -5.53 -8.53
N SER A 99 -16.47 -6.00 -8.30
CA SER A 99 -17.69 -5.19 -8.50
C SER A 99 -17.64 -3.91 -7.67
N MET A 100 -17.30 -4.00 -6.38
CA MET A 100 -17.24 -2.85 -5.48
C MET A 100 -16.20 -1.80 -5.94
N VAL A 101 -15.07 -2.25 -6.50
CA VAL A 101 -14.06 -1.36 -7.07
C VAL A 101 -14.53 -0.73 -8.38
N LEU A 102 -15.15 -1.52 -9.27
CA LEU A 102 -15.68 -1.03 -10.57
C LEU A 102 -16.81 -0.02 -10.39
N ASP A 103 -17.71 -0.28 -9.45
CA ASP A 103 -18.84 0.60 -9.10
C ASP A 103 -18.41 1.82 -8.29
N ARG A 104 -17.11 1.92 -7.99
CA ARG A 104 -16.48 3.01 -7.25
C ARG A 104 -16.98 3.18 -5.82
N HIS A 105 -17.40 2.08 -5.19
CA HIS A 105 -17.76 2.05 -3.78
C HIS A 105 -16.54 1.84 -2.87
N MET A 106 -15.47 1.23 -3.39
CA MET A 106 -14.27 0.90 -2.61
C MET A 106 -12.98 1.47 -3.26
N PRO A 107 -12.14 2.19 -2.51
CA PRO A 107 -12.33 2.57 -1.10
C PRO A 107 -13.41 3.67 -0.92
N PRO A 108 -14.09 3.74 0.25
CA PRO A 108 -15.09 4.76 0.53
C PRO A 108 -14.47 6.15 0.72
N ASP A 109 -13.27 6.17 1.27
CA ASP A 109 -12.44 7.36 1.47
C ASP A 109 -11.09 7.14 0.77
N GLY A 110 -10.52 8.20 0.21
CA GLY A 110 -9.19 8.15 -0.42
C GLY A 110 -9.21 8.03 -1.94
N GLU A 111 -8.05 7.69 -2.50
CA GLU A 111 -7.86 7.60 -3.95
C GLU A 111 -8.40 6.27 -4.48
N MET A 112 -9.23 6.35 -5.53
CA MET A 112 -9.75 5.19 -6.22
C MET A 112 -8.67 4.55 -7.10
N PRO A 113 -8.61 3.20 -7.18
CA PRO A 113 -7.74 2.53 -8.14
C PRO A 113 -7.95 3.04 -9.57
N ASN A 114 -6.85 3.28 -10.26
CA ASN A 114 -6.88 3.64 -11.67
C ASN A 114 -7.09 2.40 -12.55
N THR A 115 -7.33 2.60 -13.85
CA THR A 115 -7.63 1.52 -14.79
C THR A 115 -6.55 0.41 -14.80
N ARG A 116 -5.28 0.75 -14.59
CA ARG A 116 -4.18 -0.23 -14.60
C ARG A 116 -4.21 -1.11 -13.35
N GLU A 117 -4.53 -0.54 -12.20
CA GLU A 117 -4.65 -1.27 -10.93
C GLU A 117 -5.90 -2.16 -10.94
N ILE A 118 -7.00 -1.69 -11.51
CA ILE A 118 -8.21 -2.50 -11.72
C ILE A 118 -7.92 -3.66 -12.68
N ASP A 119 -7.17 -3.42 -13.76
CA ASP A 119 -6.72 -4.48 -14.67
C ASP A 119 -5.82 -5.51 -13.96
N LEU A 120 -4.94 -5.07 -13.06
CA LEU A 120 -4.10 -5.95 -12.26
C LEU A 120 -4.95 -6.89 -11.38
N LEU A 121 -5.93 -6.34 -10.66
CA LEU A 121 -6.88 -7.12 -9.86
C LEU A 121 -7.67 -8.09 -10.74
N THR A 122 -8.22 -7.60 -11.85
CA THR A 122 -9.03 -8.40 -12.79
C THR A 122 -8.25 -9.58 -13.33
N ARG A 123 -7.03 -9.35 -13.83
CA ARG A 123 -6.16 -10.41 -14.37
C ARG A 123 -5.74 -11.41 -13.30
N TRP A 124 -5.46 -10.96 -12.09
CA TRP A 124 -5.10 -11.87 -11.01
C TRP A 124 -6.27 -12.78 -10.61
N ILE A 125 -7.49 -12.24 -10.51
CA ILE A 125 -8.69 -13.06 -10.30
C ILE A 125 -8.85 -14.07 -11.44
N LEU A 126 -8.71 -13.61 -12.69
CA LEU A 126 -8.80 -14.47 -13.88
C LEU A 126 -7.76 -15.60 -13.87
N GLN A 127 -6.56 -15.36 -13.33
CA GLN A 127 -5.49 -16.35 -13.20
C GLN A 127 -5.69 -17.32 -12.02
N GLY A 128 -6.81 -17.22 -11.30
CA GLY A 128 -7.16 -18.13 -10.20
C GLY A 128 -6.80 -17.62 -8.81
N ALA A 129 -6.53 -16.32 -8.66
CA ALA A 129 -6.31 -15.67 -7.37
C ALA A 129 -5.24 -16.36 -6.48
N ASN A 130 -4.12 -16.74 -7.08
CA ASN A 130 -2.97 -17.40 -6.43
C ASN A 130 -2.00 -16.41 -5.76
#